data_AF-V4PX24-F1
#
_entry.id   AF-V4PX24-F1
#
_cell.length_a   1.000
_cell.length_b   1.000
_cell.length_c   1.000
_cell.angle_alpha   90.00
_cell.angle_beta   90.00
_cell.angle_gamma   90.00
#
_symmetry.space_group_name_H-M   'P 1'
#
loop_
_entity.id
_entity.type
_entity.pdbx_description
1 polymer ?
#
loop_
_entity_poly.entity_id
_entity_poly.type
_entity_poly.pdbx_seq_one_letter_code
_entity_poly.pdbx_strand_id
1 'polypeptide(L)' 'MALSDTSLRNAKPKEKQYKLHDLGGLFVIVRPSGGKLWRMSMA' A
#
# COMPACT_ATOMS: atom_id res chain seq x y z
N MET A 1 -9.77 1.43 7.38
CA MET A 1 -9.87 0.01 7.76
C MET A 1 -8.47 -0.55 7.78
N ALA A 2 -8.12 -1.39 8.75
CA ALA A 2 -6.78 -1.96 8.81
C ALA A 2 -6.52 -2.86 7.59
N LEU A 3 -5.30 -2.83 7.07
CA LEU A 3 -4.87 -3.74 6.02
C LEU A 3 -4.69 -5.14 6.60
N SER A 4 -5.16 -6.15 5.86
CA SER A 4 -4.89 -7.55 6.16
C SER A 4 -3.74 -8.07 5.30
N ASP A 5 -3.04 -9.08 5.79
CA ASP A 5 -2.01 -9.80 5.03
C ASP A 5 -2.55 -10.28 3.67
N THR A 6 -3.76 -10.85 3.64
CA THR A 6 -4.43 -11.28 2.41
C THR A 6 -4.62 -10.13 1.42
N SER A 7 -5.05 -8.96 1.90
CA SER A 7 -5.24 -7.78 1.03
C SER A 7 -3.91 -7.30 0.44
N LEU A 8 -2.82 -7.35 1.22
CA LEU A 8 -1.48 -6.97 0.78
C LEU A 8 -0.92 -7.95 -0.24
N ARG A 9 -1.12 -9.26 -0.04
CA ARG A 9 -0.70 -10.30 -0.99
C ARG A 9 -1.44 -10.16 -2.32
N ASN A 10 -2.76 -9.93 -2.26
CA ASN A 10 -3.60 -9.79 -3.44
C ASN A 10 -3.47 -8.44 -4.16
N ALA A 11 -2.81 -7.44 -3.57
CA ALA A 11 -2.56 -6.16 -4.20
C ALA A 11 -1.66 -6.31 -5.44
N LYS A 12 -2.23 -6.09 -6.62
CA LYS A 12 -1.55 -6.19 -7.92
C LYS A 12 -0.97 -4.84 -8.36
N PRO A 13 0.13 -4.83 -9.13
CA PRO A 13 0.64 -3.62 -9.77
C PRO A 13 -0.42 -3.03 -10.71
N LYS A 14 -0.40 -1.71 -10.87
CA LYS A 14 -1.24 -0.97 -11.82
C LYS A 14 -0.35 -0.07 -12.66
N GLU A 15 -0.90 0.54 -13.71
CA GLU A 15 -0.19 1.48 -14.58
C GLU A 15 0.41 2.67 -13.82
N LYS A 16 -0.25 3.11 -12.73
CA LYS A 16 0.22 4.16 -11.83
C LYS A 16 0.33 3.63 -10.41
N GLN A 17 1.30 4.17 -9.67
CA GLN A 17 1.43 3.86 -8.25
C GLN A 17 0.16 4.26 -7.48
N TYR A 18 -0.21 3.47 -6.49
CA TYR A 18 -1.37 3.75 -5.65
C TYR A 18 -1.08 3.41 -4.19
N LYS A 19 -1.85 4.03 -3.29
CA LYS A 19 -1.72 3.86 -1.84
C LYS A 19 -2.80 2.92 -1.32
N LEU A 20 -2.40 1.98 -0.48
CA LEU A 20 -3.29 1.20 0.38
C LEU A 20 -3.12 1.74 1.79
N HIS A 21 -4.16 2.39 2.31
CA HIS A 21 -4.12 3.01 3.62
C HIS A 21 -4.39 1.99 4.71
N ASP A 22 -3.56 2.04 5.74
CA ASP A 22 -3.78 1.36 7.02
C ASP A 22 -4.22 2.39 8.08
N LEU A 23 -4.07 2.08 9.36
CA LEU A 23 -4.43 2.97 10.46
C LEU A 23 -3.30 3.95 10.79
N GLY A 24 -3.66 5.05 11.45
CA GLY A 24 -2.70 6.00 12.03
C GLY A 24 -1.81 6.72 11.01
N GLY A 25 -2.17 6.76 9.72
CA GLY A 25 -1.34 7.39 8.68
C GLY A 25 -0.31 6.47 8.05
N LEU A 26 -0.24 5.19 8.45
CA LEU A 26 0.54 4.17 7.76
C LEU A 26 -0.14 3.79 6.44
N PHE A 27 0.65 3.59 5.39
CA PHE A 27 0.15 3.10 4.11
C PHE A 27 1.24 2.34 3.33
N VAL A 28 0.80 1.52 2.38
CA VAL A 28 1.67 0.85 1.41
C VAL A 28 1.53 1.50 0.05
N ILE A 29 2.65 1.84 -0.58
CA ILE A 29 2.71 2.20 -1.99
C ILE A 29 2.93 0.93 -2.80
N VAL A 30 2.00 0.64 -3.71
CA VAL A 30 2.18 -0.40 -4.72
C VAL A 30 2.66 0.25 -6.00
N ARG A 31 3.87 -0.09 -6.45
CA ARG A 31 4.49 0.47 -7.65
C ARG A 31 4.12 -0.35 -8.89
N PRO A 32 4.10 0.25 -10.09
CA PRO A 32 3.94 -0.49 -11.35
C PRO A 32 4.97 -1.62 -11.53
N SER A 33 6.17 -1.48 -10.98
CA SER A 33 7.22 -2.51 -11.00
C SER A 33 6.97 -3.70 -10.07
N GLY A 34 5.87 -3.71 -9.31
CA GLY A 34 5.53 -4.76 -8.34
C GLY A 34 6.12 -4.62 -6.95
N GLY A 35 7.00 -3.64 -6.74
CA GLY A 35 7.46 -3.29 -5.41
C GLY A 35 6.33 -2.78 -4.52
N LYS A 36 6.29 -3.25 -3.27
CA LYS A 36 5.38 -2.78 -2.21
C LYS A 36 6.22 -2.12 -1.12
N LEU A 37 5.96 -0.85 -0.82
CA LEU A 37 6.77 -0.06 0.11
C LEU A 37 5.90 0.51 1.23
N TRP A 38 6.26 0.25 2.49
CA TRP A 38 5.65 0.89 3.64
C TRP A 38 6.10 2.34 3.78
N ARG A 39 5.16 3.24 4.07
CA ARG A 39 5.39 4.67 4.29
C ARG A 39 4.45 5.18 5.37
N MET A 40 4.90 6.20 6.08
CA MET A 40 4.09 6.94 7.05
C MET A 40 3.77 8.31 6.48
N SER A 41 2.52 8.73 6.56
CA SER A 41 2.17 10.13 6.37
C SER A 41 2.37 10.82 7.72
N MET A 42 3.47 11.57 7.85
CA MET A 42 3.56 12.57 8.90
C MET A 42 2.68 13.73 8.45
N ALA A 43 1.74 14.14 9.30
CA ALA A 43 0.98 15.36 9.11
C ALA A 43 1.93 16.57 9.17
#